data_AF-A0A964C039-F1
#
_entry.id   AF-A0A964C039-F1
#
_cell.length_a   1.000
_cell.length_b   1.000
_cell.length_c   1.000
_cell.angle_alpha   90.00
_cell.angle_beta   90.00
_cell.angle_gamma   90.00
#
_symmetry.space_group_name_H-M   'P 1'
#
loop_
_entity.id
_entity.type
_entity.pdbx_description
1 polymer ?
#
loop_
_entity_poly.entity_id
_entity_poly.type
_entity_poly.pdbx_seq_one_letter_code
_entity_poly.pdbx_strand_id
1 'polypeptide(L)'
;MAEYKRCLDCRHLLDGIVDEIPTCRAFPKGIPLIFVVGGGEHIKPLPDQGNTIVYEPIEHTKPLPDQDNTIVYEPAEKPFWQTE
;
A
#
# COMPACT_ATOMS: atom_id res chain seq x y z
N MET A 1 14.52 4.65 -5.21
CA MET A 1 13.70 5.10 -6.36
C MET A 1 12.29 5.28 -5.83
N ALA A 2 11.65 6.43 -6.02
CA ALA A 2 10.30 6.65 -5.50
C ALA A 2 9.28 5.90 -6.36
N GLU A 3 9.21 4.60 -6.18
CA GLU A 3 8.04 3.81 -6.54
C GLU A 3 6.87 4.25 -5.65
N TYR A 4 5.63 3.99 -6.10
CA TYR A 4 4.36 4.28 -5.42
C TYR A 4 3.70 5.63 -5.77
N LYS A 5 3.05 5.65 -6.94
CA LYS A 5 1.94 6.55 -7.32
C LYS A 5 0.64 5.76 -7.51
N ARG A 6 0.30 4.87 -6.58
CA ARG A 6 -0.93 4.08 -6.66
C ARG A 6 -2.02 4.77 -5.86
N CYS A 7 -3.27 4.71 -6.33
CA CYS A 7 -4.39 5.21 -5.55
C CYS A 7 -4.53 4.54 -4.18
N LEU A 8 -3.97 3.33 -3.99
CA LEU A 8 -3.92 2.64 -2.70
C LEU A 8 -3.05 3.36 -1.65
N ASP A 9 -2.05 4.13 -2.08
CA ASP A 9 -1.15 4.91 -1.21
C ASP A 9 -1.57 6.38 -1.12
N CYS A 10 -2.80 6.69 -1.54
CA CYS A 10 -3.33 8.05 -1.58
C CYS A 10 -4.13 8.38 -0.32
N ARG A 11 -3.92 9.58 0.24
CA ARG A 11 -4.65 10.12 1.40
C ARG A 11 -6.17 10.20 1.18
N HIS A 12 -6.61 10.25 -0.07
CA HIS A 12 -8.03 10.35 -0.41
C HIS A 12 -8.73 9.02 -0.63
N LEU A 13 -8.01 7.89 -0.62
CA LEU A 13 -8.63 6.57 -0.67
C LEU A 13 -9.63 6.49 0.48
N LEU A 14 -10.91 6.32 0.16
CA LEU A 14 -11.93 6.08 1.18
C LEU A 14 -11.99 4.56 1.40
N ASP A 15 -12.26 4.11 2.63
CA ASP A 15 -12.59 2.69 2.93
C ASP A 15 -13.88 2.19 2.25
N GLY A 16 -14.46 2.97 1.33
CA GLY A 16 -15.65 2.61 0.58
C GLY A 16 -15.29 1.73 -0.61
N ILE A 17 -15.84 0.52 -0.64
CA ILE A 17 -15.83 -0.37 -1.80
C ILE A 17 -17.23 -0.31 -2.44
N VAL A 18 -17.29 0.03 -3.73
CA VAL A 18 -18.52 -0.04 -4.54
C VAL A 18 -18.28 -1.12 -5.57
N ASP A 19 -19.11 -2.17 -5.58
CA ASP A 19 -19.00 -3.30 -6.51
C ASP A 19 -17.58 -3.91 -6.54
N GLU A 20 -16.98 -4.14 -5.37
CA GLU A 20 -15.60 -4.66 -5.21
C GLU A 20 -14.47 -3.73 -5.70
N ILE A 21 -14.80 -2.48 -6.09
CA ILE A 21 -13.85 -1.48 -6.57
C ILE A 21 -13.62 -0.42 -5.48
N PRO A 22 -12.35 -0.12 -5.13
CA PRO A 22 -12.04 0.95 -4.19
C PRO A 22 -12.49 2.30 -4.74
N THR A 23 -13.02 3.15 -3.87
CA THR A 23 -13.53 4.47 -4.23
C THR A 23 -12.77 5.58 -3.51
N CYS A 24 -12.86 6.80 -4.03
CA CYS A 24 -12.39 8.00 -3.34
C CYS A 24 -13.32 9.16 -3.66
N ARG A 25 -13.13 10.32 -3.00
CA ARG A 25 -13.94 11.51 -3.29
C ARG A 25 -13.77 12.01 -4.74
N ALA A 26 -12.61 11.76 -5.35
CA ALA A 26 -12.35 12.04 -6.76
C ALA A 26 -13.16 11.10 -7.68
N PHE A 27 -13.29 9.83 -7.29
CA PHE A 27 -13.98 8.78 -8.04
C PHE A 27 -15.05 8.08 -7.18
N PRO A 28 -16.20 8.72 -6.93
CA PRO A 28 -17.24 8.16 -6.05
C PRO A 28 -17.91 6.91 -6.63
N LYS A 29 -17.74 6.66 -7.94
CA LYS A 29 -18.27 5.48 -8.65
C LYS A 29 -17.23 4.36 -8.81
N GLY A 30 -16.05 4.48 -8.20
CA GLY A 30 -14.95 3.53 -8.37
C GLY A 30 -13.75 4.15 -9.08
N ILE A 31 -12.57 3.90 -8.53
CA ILE A 31 -11.30 4.36 -9.07
C ILE A 31 -10.95 3.51 -10.31
N PRO A 32 -10.66 4.14 -11.47
CA PRO A 32 -10.23 3.40 -12.64
C PRO A 32 -8.98 2.55 -12.37
N LEU A 33 -8.99 1.29 -12.81
CA LEU A 33 -7.94 0.31 -12.53
C LEU A 33 -6.53 0.81 -12.88
N ILE A 34 -6.39 1.62 -13.93
CA ILE A 34 -5.11 2.20 -14.36
C ILE A 34 -4.44 3.04 -13.25
N PHE A 35 -5.21 3.74 -12.42
CA PHE A 35 -4.67 4.49 -11.29
C PHE A 35 -4.41 3.60 -10.06
N VAL A 36 -5.18 2.52 -9.89
CA VAL A 36 -4.98 1.54 -8.81
C VAL A 36 -3.66 0.79 -8.99
N VAL A 37 -3.35 0.33 -10.20
CA VAL A 37 -2.11 -0.40 -10.49
C VAL A 37 -0.89 0.51 -10.68
N GLY A 38 -1.10 1.84 -10.72
CA GLY A 38 -0.05 2.85 -10.91
C GLY A 38 0.38 3.04 -12.37
N GLY A 39 -0.46 2.67 -13.33
CA GLY A 39 -0.24 2.89 -14.76
C GLY A 39 -0.63 4.29 -15.24
N GLY A 40 -1.30 5.10 -14.40
CA GLY A 40 -1.73 6.46 -14.72
C GLY A 40 -1.38 7.44 -13.61
N GLU A 41 -1.04 8.68 -13.97
CA GLU A 41 -0.75 9.74 -13.01
C GLU A 41 -2.02 10.56 -12.72
N HIS A 42 -2.47 10.56 -11.47
CA HIS A 42 -3.56 11.42 -11.03
C HIS A 42 -3.04 12.68 -10.33
N ILE A 43 -2.04 13.36 -10.90
CA ILE A 43 -1.41 14.55 -10.31
C ILE A 43 -2.08 15.87 -10.73
N LYS A 44 -3.08 15.80 -11.60
CA LYS A 44 -3.90 16.93 -12.07
C LYS A 44 -5.36 16.50 -12.09
N PRO A 45 -6.31 17.41 -11.88
CA PRO A 45 -7.73 17.10 -12.01
C PRO A 45 -8.03 16.56 -13.41
N LEU A 46 -8.80 15.48 -13.49
CA LEU A 46 -9.30 14.99 -14.77
C LEU A 46 -10.45 15.87 -15.28
N PRO A 47 -10.61 16.03 -16.60
CA PRO A 47 -11.64 16.90 -17.19
C PRO A 47 -13.06 16.55 -16.72
N ASP A 48 -13.36 15.27 -16.50
CA ASP A 48 -14.71 14.80 -16.15
C ASP A 48 -14.94 14.57 -14.64
N GLN A 49 -13.93 14.85 -13.81
CA GLN A 49 -13.99 14.55 -12.37
C GLN A 49 -14.89 15.51 -11.58
N GLY A 50 -15.08 16.75 -12.05
CA GLY A 50 -15.96 17.74 -11.41
C GLY A 50 -15.47 18.25 -10.04
N ASN A 51 -14.24 17.92 -9.63
CA ASN A 51 -13.60 18.39 -8.41
C ASN A 51 -12.08 18.52 -8.61
N THR A 52 -11.41 19.23 -7.70
CA THR A 52 -9.97 19.52 -7.77
C THR A 52 -9.11 18.51 -7.01
N ILE A 53 -9.65 17.36 -6.62
CA ILE A 53 -8.96 16.36 -5.81
C ILE A 53 -7.95 15.63 -6.70
N VAL A 54 -6.70 15.52 -6.25
CA VAL A 54 -5.61 14.85 -6.98
C VAL A 54 -4.91 13.88 -6.06
N TYR A 55 -3.99 13.08 -6.57
CA TYR A 55 -3.16 12.19 -5.78
C TYR A 55 -2.36 12.98 -4.72
N GLU A 56 -2.60 12.64 -3.46
CA GLU A 56 -1.83 13.11 -2.31
C GLU A 56 -1.22 11.88 -1.62
N PRO A 57 0.11 11.70 -1.63
CA PRO A 57 0.72 10.55 -0.99
C PRO A 57 0.46 10.58 0.52
N ILE A 58 0.22 9.40 1.11
CA ILE A 58 0.31 9.25 2.56
C ILE A 58 1.78 9.38 2.92
N GLU A 59 2.15 10.37 3.74
CA GLU A 59 3.51 10.43 4.26
C GLU A 59 3.73 9.24 5.21
N HIS A 60 4.45 8.22 4.76
CA HIS A 60 4.93 7.14 5.61
C HIS A 60 6.07 7.70 6.49
N THR A 61 5.75 8.49 7.52
CA THR A 61 6.72 9.01 8.51
C THR A 61 7.15 7.97 9.54
N LYS A 62 7.22 6.69 9.16
CA LYS A 62 7.93 5.69 9.93
C LYS A 62 8.72 4.79 8.98
N PRO A 63 10.06 4.75 9.06
CA PRO A 63 10.76 3.59 8.53
C PRO A 63 10.11 2.35 9.15
N LEU A 64 9.79 1.37 8.30
CA LEU A 64 9.48 0.03 8.79
C LEU A 64 10.61 -0.33 9.77
N PRO A 65 10.31 -0.81 11.00
CA PRO A 65 11.37 -1.33 11.84
C PRO A 65 12.12 -2.35 10.99
N ASP A 66 13.44 -2.16 10.88
CA ASP A 66 14.34 -3.08 10.20
C ASP A 66 13.94 -4.49 10.66
N GLN A 67 13.38 -5.27 9.75
CA GLN A 67 13.10 -6.68 10.02
C GLN A 67 14.46 -7.36 9.99
N ASP A 68 15.23 -7.15 11.07
CA ASP A 68 16.37 -7.98 11.42
C ASP A 68 15.80 -9.37 11.71
N ASN A 69 15.51 -10.10 10.64
CA ASN A 69 15.13 -11.50 10.68
C ASN A 69 16.39 -12.36 10.84
N THR A 70 17.29 -11.96 11.74
CA THR A 70 18.36 -12.83 12.18
C THR A 70 17.73 -13.95 13.00
N ILE A 71 17.38 -15.05 12.33
CA ILE A 71 17.08 -16.30 13.00
C ILE A 71 18.38 -16.76 13.65
N VAL A 72 18.58 -16.41 14.92
CA VAL A 72 19.62 -17.02 15.74
C VAL A 72 19.16 -18.45 16.00
N TYR A 73 19.72 -19.40 15.25
CA TYR A 73 19.56 -20.81 15.59
C TYR A 73 20.32 -21.04 16.91
N GLU A 74 19.58 -21.16 18.01
CA GLU A 74 20.13 -21.75 19.23
C GLU A 74 20.55 -23.18 18.87
N PRO A 75 21.81 -23.59 19.14
CA PRO A 75 22.22 -24.96 18.86
C PRO A 75 21.35 -25.89 19.71
N ALA A 76 20.59 -26.75 19.04
CA ALA A 76 19.75 -27.74 19.69
C ALA A 76 20.58 -28.52 20.71
N GLU A 77 20.25 -28.36 21.99
CA GLU A 77 20.80 -29.21 23.04
C GLU A 77 20.48 -30.65 22.67
N LYS A 78 21.51 -31.50 22.62
CA LYS A 78 21.37 -32.89 22.18
C LYS A 78 20.24 -33.56 23.00
N PRO A 79 19.30 -34.26 22.35
CA PRO A 79 18.27 -34.98 23.08
C PRO A 79 18.92 -36.03 24.00
N PHE A 80 18.42 -36.12 25.22
CA PHE A 80 18.90 -36.95 26.34
C PHE A 80 19.18 -38.43 26.00
N TRP A 81 18.62 -38.94 24.90
CA TRP A 81 18.77 -40.32 24.45
C TRP A 81 20.09 -40.60 23.70
N GLN A 82 20.96 -39.60 23.53
CA GLN A 82 22.21 -39.68 22.78
C GLN A 82 23.48 -39.61 23.67
N THR A 83 23.36 -39.96 24.94
CA THR A 83 24.53 -40.28 25.78
C THR A 83 24.81 -41.77 25.71
N GLU A 84 25.91 -42.10 25.03
CA GLU A 84 26.56 -43.43 25.04
C GLU A 84 27.27 -43.68 26.38
#